data_AF-A0A916XTT1-F1
#
_entry.id   AF-A0A916XTT1-F1
#
_cell.length_a   1.000
_cell.length_b   1.000
_cell.length_c   1.000
_cell.angle_alpha   90.00
_cell.angle_beta   90.00
_cell.angle_gamma   90.00
#
_symmetry.space_group_name_H-M   'P 1'
#
loop_
_entity.id
_entity.type
_entity.pdbx_description
1 polymer ?
#
loop_
_entity_poly.entity_id
_entity_poly.type
_entity_poly.pdbx_seq_one_letter_code
_entity_poly.pdbx_strand_id
1 'polypeptide(L)' 'MSETLDKTFDRPSSTPDGTGDRRAQDLAALLHFSTYIAREAARLGLPVAAERARMIEQDLLRSLVCDTELKDNCN' A
#
# COMPACT_ATOMS: atom_id res chain seq x y z
N MET A 1 -1.85 46.95 -13.36
CA MET A 1 -1.44 45.89 -14.29
C MET A 1 -0.11 45.37 -13.79
N SER A 2 -0.09 44.16 -13.21
CA SER A 2 1.14 43.54 -12.71
C SER A 2 1.15 42.11 -13.19
N GLU A 3 2.21 41.76 -13.91
CA GLU A 3 2.40 40.55 -14.68
C GLU A 3 2.39 39.32 -13.78
N THR A 4 1.48 38.38 -14.04
CA THR A 4 1.54 37.03 -13.48
C THR A 4 2.67 36.29 -14.19
N LEU A 5 3.83 36.24 -13.53
CA LEU A 5 4.99 35.50 -13.98
C LEU A 5 4.66 33.99 -13.94
N ASP A 6 4.38 33.46 -15.12
CA ASP A 6 4.40 32.04 -15.43
C ASP A 6 5.86 31.55 -15.34
N LYS A 7 6.14 30.66 -14.39
CA LYS A 7 7.26 29.71 -14.47
C LYS A 7 6.84 28.41 -13.82
N THR A 8 6.34 27.51 -14.66
CA THR A 8 6.75 26.10 -14.70
C THR A 8 7.15 25.54 -13.34
N PHE A 9 6.15 25.01 -12.64
CA PHE A 9 6.41 23.92 -11.70
C PHE A 9 6.92 22.76 -12.56
N ASP A 10 8.24 22.73 -12.80
CA ASP A 10 8.95 21.58 -13.35
C ASP A 10 8.73 20.42 -12.40
N ARG A 11 7.59 19.74 -12.58
CA ARG A 11 7.37 18.40 -12.07
C ARG A 11 8.49 17.58 -12.70
N PRO A 12 9.43 17.00 -11.93
CA PRO A 12 10.34 16.04 -12.53
C PRO A 12 9.47 14.91 -13.10
N SER A 13 9.34 14.91 -14.43
CA SER A 13 8.82 13.79 -15.19
C SER A 13 9.94 12.75 -15.25
N SER A 14 10.16 12.04 -14.15
CA SER A 14 10.93 10.80 -14.18
C SER A 14 9.98 9.68 -14.63
N THR A 15 9.93 9.50 -15.95
CA THR A 15 9.47 8.27 -16.64
C THR A 15 10.44 7.10 -16.33
N PRO A 16 10.19 5.86 -16.79
CA PRO A 16 9.20 4.90 -16.27
C PRO A 16 9.88 3.54 -15.99
N ASP A 17 10.15 3.19 -14.72
CA ASP A 17 10.54 1.80 -14.34
C ASP A 17 10.34 1.49 -12.83
N GLY A 18 9.62 2.35 -12.10
CA GLY A 18 9.47 2.26 -10.63
C GLY A 18 8.06 1.96 -10.13
N THR A 19 7.15 1.52 -11.01
CA THR A 19 5.76 1.22 -10.63
C THR A 19 5.67 -0.02 -9.74
N GLY A 20 6.50 -1.03 -10.00
CA GLY A 20 6.62 -2.23 -9.16
C GLY A 20 7.13 -1.91 -7.76
N ASP A 21 8.21 -1.12 -7.67
CA ASP A 21 8.81 -0.73 -6.39
C ASP A 21 7.85 0.12 -5.54
N ARG A 22 7.16 1.07 -6.17
CA ARG A 22 6.18 1.90 -5.46
C ARG A 22 4.99 1.10 -4.96
N ARG A 23 4.46 0.19 -5.80
CA ARG A 23 3.35 -0.69 -5.39
C ARG A 23 3.75 -1.65 -4.27
N ALA A 24 4.95 -2.23 -4.33
CA ALA A 24 5.47 -3.09 -3.27
C ALA A 24 5.67 -2.32 -1.95
N GLN A 25 6.14 -1.07 -2.01
CA GLN A 25 6.23 -0.18 -0.85
C GLN A 25 4.85 0.15 -0.25
N ASP A 26 3.88 0.48 -1.10
CA ASP A 26 2.50 0.76 -0.66
C ASP A 26 1.88 -0.47 0.01
N LEU A 27 2.08 -1.67 -0.55
CA LEU A 27 1.63 -2.94 0.05
C LEU A 27 2.33 -3.23 1.38
N ALA A 28 3.65 -3.02 1.47
CA ALA A 28 4.39 -3.20 2.71
C ALA A 28 3.91 -2.26 3.83
N ALA A 29 3.60 -1.01 3.48
CA ALA A 29 3.01 -0.04 4.42
C ALA A 29 1.63 -0.50 4.89
N LEU A 30 0.76 -0.95 3.97
CA LEU A 30 -0.57 -1.45 4.31
C LEU A 30 -0.51 -2.67 5.23
N LEU A 31 0.41 -3.61 4.98
CA LEU A 31 0.66 -4.77 5.84
C LEU A 31 1.07 -4.34 7.25
N HIS A 32 1.98 -3.38 7.35
CA HIS A 32 2.41 -2.86 8.65
C HIS A 32 1.23 -2.26 9.44
N PHE A 33 0.36 -1.49 8.78
CA PHE A 33 -0.81 -0.90 9.42
C PHE A 33 -1.85 -1.96 9.82
N SER A 34 -2.13 -2.97 8.99
CA SER A 34 -3.10 -4.01 9.33
C SER A 34 -2.64 -4.82 10.55
N THR A 35 -1.35 -5.16 10.62
CA THR A 35 -0.78 -5.84 11.79
C THR A 35 -0.86 -4.98 13.05
N TYR A 36 -0.58 -3.67 12.95
CA TYR A 36 -0.70 -2.74 14.07
C TYR A 36 -2.14 -2.67 14.59
N ILE A 37 -3.11 -2.49 13.68
CA ILE A 37 -4.54 -2.43 14.03
C ILE A 37 -4.99 -3.74 14.70
N ALA A 38 -4.54 -4.89 14.19
CA ALA A 38 -4.89 -6.18 14.78
C ALA A 38 -4.42 -6.29 16.24
N ARG A 39 -3.19 -5.84 16.53
CA ARG A 39 -2.63 -5.84 17.89
C ARG A 39 -3.37 -4.88 18.82
N GLU A 40 -3.62 -3.65 18.38
CA GLU A 40 -4.31 -2.67 19.20
C GLU A 40 -5.78 -3.03 19.43
N ALA A 41 -6.48 -3.55 18.43
CA ALA A 41 -7.83 -4.06 18.58
C ALA A 41 -7.90 -5.20 19.60
N ALA A 42 -6.94 -6.12 19.58
CA ALA A 42 -6.85 -7.18 20.59
C ALA A 42 -6.59 -6.61 21.99
N ARG A 43 -5.69 -5.64 22.12
CA ARG A 43 -5.38 -4.96 23.39
C ARG A 43 -6.59 -4.23 23.98
N LEU A 44 -7.45 -3.67 23.12
CA LEU A 44 -8.67 -2.96 23.49
C LEU A 44 -9.87 -3.90 23.73
N GLY A 45 -9.72 -5.21 23.58
CA GLY A 45 -10.82 -6.16 23.75
C GLY A 45 -11.85 -6.11 22.61
N LEU A 46 -11.41 -5.78 21.39
CA LEU A 46 -12.23 -5.72 20.17
C LEU A 46 -11.89 -6.89 19.24
N PRO A 47 -12.29 -8.14 19.57
CA PRO A 47 -11.82 -9.34 18.85
C PRO A 47 -12.27 -9.38 17.39
N VAL A 48 -13.47 -8.87 17.07
CA VAL A 48 -13.98 -8.82 15.70
C VAL A 48 -13.14 -7.87 14.83
N ALA A 49 -12.72 -6.73 15.37
CA ALA A 49 -11.87 -5.79 14.65
C ALA A 49 -10.46 -6.35 14.46
N ALA A 50 -9.92 -7.03 15.47
CA ALA A 50 -8.63 -7.71 15.36
C ALA A 50 -8.64 -8.79 14.27
N GLU A 51 -9.70 -9.59 14.21
CA GLU A 51 -9.84 -10.63 13.20
C GLU A 51 -9.98 -10.05 11.79
N ARG A 52 -10.80 -9.01 11.62
CA ARG A 52 -10.92 -8.32 10.32
C ARG A 52 -9.59 -7.74 9.84
N ALA A 53 -8.80 -7.16 10.75
CA ALA A 53 -7.48 -6.64 10.41
C ALA A 53 -6.51 -7.76 9.96
N ARG A 54 -6.58 -8.95 10.57
CA ARG A 54 -5.80 -10.12 10.13
C ARG A 54 -6.23 -10.66 8.78
N MET A 55 -7.53 -10.67 8.49
CA MET A 55 -8.02 -11.08 7.16
C MET A 55 -7.48 -10.13 6.07
N ILE A 56 -7.50 -8.82 6.32
CA ILE A 56 -6.92 -7.82 5.41
C ILE A 56 -5.41 -8.05 5.24
N GLU A 57 -4.69 -8.33 6.33
CA GLU A 57 -3.26 -8.68 6.26
C GLU A 57 -3.00 -9.89 5.34
N GLN A 58 -3.81 -10.95 5.45
CA GLN A 58 -3.70 -12.13 4.59
C GLN A 58 -3.99 -11.83 3.12
N ASP A 59 -5.00 -11.02 2.83
CA ASP A 59 -5.33 -10.62 1.46
C ASP A 59 -4.22 -9.78 0.83
N LEU A 60 -3.60 -8.88 1.61
CA LEU A 60 -2.46 -8.08 1.17
C LEU A 60 -1.22 -8.94 0.92
N LEU A 61 -0.93 -9.91 1.80
CA LEU A 61 0.17 -10.86 1.59
C LEU A 61 -0.05 -11.69 0.33
N ARG A 62 -1.29 -12.15 0.09
CA ARG A 62 -1.65 -12.88 -1.13
C ARG A 62 -1.43 -12.02 -2.36
N SER A 63 -1.86 -10.75 -2.34
CA SER A 63 -1.61 -9.82 -3.45
C SER A 63 -0.12 -9.65 -3.72
N LEU A 64 0.71 -9.55 -2.68
CA LEU A 64 2.16 -9.38 -2.82
C LEU A 64 2.80 -10.61 -3.48
N VAL A 65 2.44 -11.81 -3.02
CA VAL A 65 2.94 -13.07 -3.60
C VAL A 65 2.51 -13.22 -5.05
N CYS A 66 1.24 -12.93 -5.37
CA CYS A 66 0.70 -12.96 -6.74
C CYS A 66 1.36 -11.97 -7.71
N ASP A 67 1.91 -10.87 -7.21
CA ASP A 67 2.64 -9.92 -8.04
C ASP A 67 4.10 -10.36 -8.26
N THR A 68 4.69 -11.10 -7.32
CA THR A 68 6.09 -11.56 -7.39
C THR A 68 6.26 -12.91 -8.09
N GLU A 69 5.29 -13.80 -8.02
CA GLU A 69 5.27 -15.07 -8.74
C GLU A 69 4.43 -14.90 -10.01
N LEU A 70 4.95 -15.31 -11.18
CA LEU A 70 4.30 -15.15 -12.49
C LEU A 70 2.79 -15.45 -12.40
N LYS A 71 1.99 -14.51 -12.93
CA LYS A 71 0.52 -14.37 -12.91
C LYS A 71 -0.35 -15.61 -13.16
N ASP A 72 0.22 -16.77 -13.48
CA ASP A 72 -0.50 -17.95 -13.96
C ASP A 72 -1.17 -18.78 -12.84
N ASN A 73 -0.91 -18.48 -11.55
CA ASN A 73 -1.46 -19.24 -10.42
C ASN A 73 -2.39 -18.46 -9.47
N CYS A 74 -2.76 -17.23 -9.82
CA CYS A 74 -3.69 -16.43 -9.01
C CYS A 74 -5.08 -16.48 -9.66
N ASN A 75 -5.90 -17.41 -9.14
CA ASN A 75 -7.28 -17.71 -9.57
C ASN A 75 -8.16 -16.47 -9.81
#